data_AF-A0A535PCQ2-F1
#
_entry.id   AF-A0A535PCQ2-F1
#
_cell.length_a   1.000
_cell.length_b   1.000
_cell.length_c   1.000
_cell.angle_alpha   90.00
_cell.angle_beta   90.00
_cell.angle_gamma   90.00
#
_symmetry.space_group_name_H-M   'P 1'
#
loop_
_entity.id
_entity.type
_entity.pdbx_description
1 polymer ?
#
loop_
_entity_poly.entity_id
_entity_poly.type
_entity_poly.pdbx_seq_one_letter_code
_entity_poly.pdbx_strand_id
1 'polypeptide(L)' 'PCAWCAGEGGQPGMLQSKQSLNTEETTLVDIQPVGRYGLTPIWEDGHKTGIYTYEKLRASCECEECRSKRKR' A
#
# COMPACT_ATOMS: atom_id res chain seq x y z
N PRO A 1 -2.88 -2.77 -1.26
CA PRO A 1 -1.74 -3.35 -2.00
C PRO A 1 -2.24 -4.36 -3.07
N CYS A 2 -1.55 -4.43 -4.21
CA CYS A 2 -1.88 -5.37 -5.30
C CYS A 2 -1.27 -6.75 -5.08
N ALA A 3 -1.86 -7.76 -5.74
CA ALA A 3 -1.41 -9.15 -5.75
C ALA A 3 0.05 -9.31 -6.18
N TRP A 4 0.45 -8.59 -7.23
CA TRP A 4 1.81 -8.65 -7.76
C TRP A 4 2.86 -8.25 -6.71
N CYS A 5 2.61 -7.19 -5.93
CA CYS A 5 3.56 -6.74 -4.92
C CYS A 5 3.50 -7.59 -3.65
N ALA A 6 2.32 -7.78 -3.08
CA ALA A 6 2.17 -8.36 -1.75
C ALA A 6 1.98 -9.88 -1.74
N GLY A 7 1.59 -10.48 -2.87
CA GLY A 7 1.16 -11.87 -2.97
C GLY A 7 -0.32 -12.05 -2.61
N GLU A 8 -0.94 -13.10 -3.17
CA GLU A 8 -2.30 -13.52 -2.82
C GLU A 8 -2.48 -15.02 -3.13
N GLY A 9 -3.55 -15.63 -2.60
CA GLY A 9 -3.87 -17.05 -2.89
C GLY A 9 -2.78 -18.05 -2.45
N GLY A 10 -1.98 -17.70 -1.45
CA GLY A 10 -0.85 -18.52 -0.98
C GLY A 10 0.40 -18.43 -1.85
N GLN A 11 0.39 -17.58 -2.89
CA GLN A 11 1.58 -17.30 -3.70
C GLN A 11 2.31 -16.05 -3.18
N PRO A 12 3.66 -16.06 -3.13
CA PRO A 12 4.42 -14.88 -2.77
C PRO A 12 4.32 -13.82 -3.88
N GLY A 13 4.27 -12.56 -3.47
CA GLY A 13 4.44 -11.42 -4.35
C GLY A 13 5.91 -11.05 -4.53
N MET A 14 6.14 -10.09 -5.43
CA MET A 14 7.46 -9.59 -5.79
C MET A 14 8.22 -9.00 -4.60
N LEU A 15 7.54 -8.36 -3.65
CA LEU A 15 8.21 -7.70 -2.51
C LEU A 15 8.79 -8.68 -1.49
N GLN A 16 8.43 -9.97 -1.53
CA GLN A 16 9.07 -10.96 -0.67
C GLN A 16 10.43 -11.44 -1.20
N SER A 17 10.72 -11.28 -2.49
CA SER A 17 11.97 -11.72 -3.12
C SER A 17 12.88 -10.56 -3.51
N LYS A 18 12.31 -9.40 -3.87
CA LYS A 18 13.07 -8.22 -4.29
C LYS A 18 13.68 -7.50 -3.08
N GLN A 19 15.00 -7.55 -2.97
CA GLN A 19 15.75 -6.98 -1.83
C GLN A 19 15.91 -5.45 -1.87
N SER A 20 15.82 -4.85 -3.05
CA SER A 20 15.93 -3.40 -3.23
C SER A 20 14.98 -2.90 -4.32
N LEU A 21 14.34 -1.76 -4.06
CA LEU A 21 13.56 -1.01 -5.04
C LEU A 21 14.38 0.19 -5.50
N ASN A 22 14.24 0.58 -6.77
CA ASN A 22 14.87 1.79 -7.27
C ASN A 22 14.06 3.06 -6.86
N THR A 23 14.52 4.23 -7.28
CA THR A 23 13.87 5.50 -6.96
C THR A 23 12.48 5.62 -7.60
N GLU A 24 12.31 5.19 -8.84
CA GLU A 24 11.04 5.29 -9.57
C GLU A 24 9.96 4.39 -8.92
N GLU A 25 10.36 3.23 -8.42
CA GLU A 25 9.49 2.27 -7.70
C GLU A 25 9.08 2.73 -6.30
N THR A 26 9.76 3.76 -5.76
CA THR A 26 9.50 4.29 -4.41
C THR A 26 9.04 5.73 -4.40
N THR A 27 9.05 6.39 -5.55
CA THR A 27 8.60 7.78 -5.71
C THR A 27 7.10 7.79 -5.98
N LEU A 28 6.35 8.34 -5.03
CA LEU A 28 4.92 8.53 -5.14
C LEU A 28 4.63 9.80 -5.94
N VAL A 29 3.99 9.66 -7.10
CA VAL A 29 3.71 10.79 -8.00
C VAL A 29 2.26 11.28 -7.93
N ASP A 30 1.33 10.41 -7.54
CA ASP A 30 -0.08 10.78 -7.35
C ASP A 30 -0.80 9.80 -6.40
N ILE A 31 -1.96 10.21 -5.88
CA ILE A 31 -2.87 9.37 -5.10
C ILE A 31 -4.30 9.63 -5.57
N GLN A 32 -4.98 8.59 -6.04
CA GLN A 32 -6.36 8.70 -6.52
C GLN A 32 -7.36 8.01 -5.60
N PRO A 33 -8.55 8.59 -5.36
CA PRO A 33 -9.61 7.93 -4.61
C PRO A 33 -10.23 6.78 -5.41
N VAL A 34 -10.52 5.68 -4.72
CA VAL A 34 -11.28 4.55 -5.26
C VAL A 34 -12.63 4.50 -4.54
N GLY A 35 -13.64 5.02 -5.23
CA GLY A 35 -14.98 5.18 -4.67
C GLY A 35 -14.93 5.92 -3.33
N ARG A 36 -15.55 5.33 -2.31
CA ARG A 36 -15.60 5.89 -0.94
C ARG A 36 -14.88 5.03 0.09
N TYR A 37 -14.06 4.08 -0.33
CA TYR A 37 -13.52 3.05 0.57
C TYR A 37 -11.99 2.94 0.57
N GLY A 38 -11.30 3.55 -0.39
CA GLY A 38 -9.85 3.46 -0.43
C GLY A 38 -9.17 4.43 -1.38
N LEU A 39 -7.85 4.28 -1.45
CA LEU A 39 -6.93 5.07 -2.26
C LEU A 39 -6.05 4.16 -3.12
N THR A 40 -5.70 4.62 -4.31
CA THR A 40 -4.71 4.01 -5.20
C THR A 40 -3.51 4.93 -5.32
N PRO A 41 -2.34 4.55 -4.78
CA PRO A 41 -1.07 5.21 -5.06
C PRO A 41 -0.66 5.01 -6.53
N ILE A 42 -0.11 6.05 -7.15
CA ILE A 42 0.56 5.99 -8.44
C ILE A 42 2.05 6.26 -8.23
N TRP A 43 2.87 5.32 -8.66
CA TRP A 43 4.33 5.38 -8.56
C TRP A 43 4.95 5.91 -9.86
N GLU A 44 6.15 6.45 -9.78
CA GLU A 44 6.86 7.03 -10.93
C GLU A 44 7.18 5.99 -12.01
N ASP A 45 7.40 4.73 -11.62
CA ASP A 45 7.54 3.59 -12.54
C ASP A 45 6.25 3.22 -13.32
N GLY A 46 5.14 3.92 -13.04
CA GLY A 46 3.83 3.71 -13.65
C GLY A 46 2.92 2.70 -12.95
N HIS A 47 3.39 2.08 -11.86
CA HIS A 47 2.60 1.13 -11.07
C HIS A 47 1.41 1.83 -10.39
N LYS A 48 0.20 1.28 -10.57
CA LYS A 48 -1.05 1.88 -10.04
C LYS A 48 -2.19 0.89 -9.77
N THR A 49 -1.89 -0.38 -9.51
CA THR A 49 -2.93 -1.43 -9.39
C THR A 49 -3.31 -1.75 -7.94
N GLY A 50 -2.61 -1.17 -6.97
CA GLY A 50 -2.84 -1.44 -5.55
C GLY A 50 -3.90 -0.54 -4.93
N ILE A 51 -5.02 -1.12 -4.48
CA ILE A 51 -6.03 -0.39 -3.69
C ILE A 51 -5.71 -0.57 -2.19
N TYR A 52 -5.74 0.53 -1.46
CA TYR A 52 -5.55 0.57 -0.01
C TYR A 52 -6.82 1.12 0.64
N THR A 53 -7.55 0.26 1.34
CA THR A 53 -8.77 0.70 2.03
C THR A 53 -8.44 1.65 3.18
N TYR A 54 -9.39 2.52 3.54
CA TYR A 54 -9.21 3.41 4.67
C TYR A 54 -9.00 2.64 5.98
N GLU A 55 -9.64 1.48 6.17
CA GLU A 55 -9.39 0.65 7.36
C GLU A 55 -7.95 0.17 7.39
N LYS A 56 -7.42 -0.33 6.26
CA LYS A 56 -6.04 -0.83 6.18
C LYS A 56 -5.02 0.28 6.42
N LEU A 57 -5.24 1.46 5.83
CA LEU A 57 -4.36 2.62 6.06
C LEU A 57 -4.38 3.05 7.54
N ARG A 58 -5.54 3.07 8.19
CA ARG A 58 -5.61 3.40 9.62
C ARG A 58 -5.00 2.32 10.52
N ALA A 59 -5.11 1.05 10.15
CA ALA A 59 -4.45 -0.04 10.88
C ALA A 59 -2.92 0.09 10.88
N SER A 60 -2.34 0.64 9.81
CA SER A 60 -0.90 0.93 9.69
C SER A 60 -0.51 2.36 10.07
N CYS A 61 -1.46 3.20 10.50
CA CYS A 61 -1.20 4.60 10.78
C CYS A 61 -0.52 4.77 12.15
N GLU A 62 0.60 5.48 12.16
CA GLU A 62 1.42 5.74 13.35
C GLU A 62 1.03 7.03 14.10
N CYS A 63 -0.12 7.64 13.79
CA CYS A 63 -0.63 8.76 14.57
C CYS A 63 -1.10 8.32 15.96
N GLU A 64 -1.12 9.26 16.91
CA GLU A 64 -1.44 8.94 18.31
C GLU A 64 -2.83 8.33 18.50
N GLU A 65 -3.81 8.83 17.75
CA GLU A 65 -5.18 8.32 17.79
C GLU A 65 -5.25 6.84 17.35
N CYS A 66 -4.60 6.50 16.23
CA CYS A 66 -4.62 5.13 15.70
C CYS A 66 -3.77 4.18 16.54
N ARG A 67 -2.62 4.63 17.08
CA ARG A 67 -1.83 3.84 18.04
C ARG A 67 -2.61 3.53 19.32
N SER A 68 -3.28 4.54 19.87
CA SER A 68 -4.10 4.38 21.08
C SER A 68 -5.26 3.39 20.88
N LYS A 69 -5.90 3.41 19.71
CA LYS A 69 -6.97 2.45 19.36
C LYS A 69 -6.48 1.00 19.22
N ARG A 70 -5.26 0.78 18.73
CA ARG A 70 -4.65 -0.56 18.59
C ARG A 70 -4.22 -1.20 19.91
N LYS A 71 -3.94 -0.39 20.94
CA LYS A 71 -3.51 -0.86 22.28
C LYS A 71 -4.66 -1.29 23.19
N ARG A 72 -5.90 -0.95 22.82
CA ARG A 72 -7.12 -1.30 23.56
C ARG A 72 -7.67 -2.62 23.07
#